data_AF-A0A1Q8Y8V9-F1
#
_entry.id   AF-A0A1Q8Y8V9-F1
#
_cell.length_a   1.000
_cell.length_b   1.000
_cell.length_c   1.000
_cell.angle_alpha   90.00
_cell.angle_beta   90.00
_cell.angle_gamma   90.00
#
_symmetry.space_group_name_H-M   'P 1'
#
loop_
_entity.id
_entity.type
_entity.pdbx_description
1 polymer ?
#
loop_
_entity_poly.entity_id
_entity_poly.type
_entity_poly.pdbx_seq_one_letter_code
_entity_poly.pdbx_strand_id
1 'polypeptide(L)'
;MSFIIGLPSVRPSEVDVVYLQTSELNNQTLFALERSMRSAVKINPMVEWSAMLKLLEMDGFSCVLDPKQNSVFIHSRPWDEHLTHPDQAQSFFVTFPDDAPYEIANGLFLASRNPSFYSLVSENYLGDGKVVVVNNAHELIYPDDSAWIDDSHTEKKSIGHCELIRDQFCCEQEYSDALKVLANSGYKVHLEELV
;
A
#
# COMPACT_ATOMS: atom_id res chain seq x y z
N MET A 1 -12.04 8.78 -21.10
CA MET A 1 -11.41 7.45 -21.28
C MET A 1 -11.51 6.77 -19.92
N SER A 2 -11.94 5.51 -19.85
CA SER A 2 -12.03 4.77 -18.58
C SER A 2 -10.78 3.93 -18.37
N PHE A 3 -10.37 3.76 -17.12
CA PHE A 3 -9.24 2.93 -16.73
C PHE A 3 -9.74 1.70 -15.97
N ILE A 4 -8.99 0.60 -16.05
CA ILE A 4 -9.30 -0.63 -15.31
C ILE A 4 -8.18 -0.88 -14.29
N ILE A 5 -8.58 -1.08 -13.04
CA ILE A 5 -7.74 -1.52 -11.94
C ILE A 5 -8.03 -3.00 -11.69
N GLY A 6 -7.02 -3.85 -11.78
CA GLY A 6 -7.08 -5.26 -11.38
C GLY A 6 -6.58 -5.41 -9.94
N LEU A 7 -7.41 -5.99 -9.08
CA LEU A 7 -7.13 -6.27 -7.68
C LEU A 7 -6.87 -7.77 -7.48
N PRO A 8 -5.61 -8.22 -7.31
CA PRO A 8 -5.32 -9.63 -7.11
C PRO A 8 -5.78 -10.14 -5.73
N SER A 9 -5.97 -11.45 -5.62
CA SER A 9 -6.26 -12.17 -4.37
C SER A 9 -5.03 -12.94 -3.90
N VAL A 10 -4.79 -13.01 -2.58
CA VAL A 10 -3.82 -13.96 -2.00
C VAL A 10 -4.46 -15.31 -1.67
N ARG A 11 -5.80 -15.39 -1.60
CA ARG A 11 -6.54 -16.64 -1.33
C ARG A 11 -6.74 -17.46 -2.61
N PRO A 12 -6.26 -18.71 -2.66
CA PRO A 12 -6.31 -19.56 -3.86
C PRO A 12 -7.69 -20.17 -4.18
N SER A 13 -8.70 -19.97 -3.33
CA SER A 13 -10.05 -20.52 -3.50
C SER A 13 -11.12 -19.49 -3.90
N GLU A 14 -10.73 -18.22 -4.07
CA GLU A 14 -11.62 -17.12 -4.42
C GLU A 14 -11.36 -16.64 -5.86
N VAL A 15 -11.98 -15.53 -6.26
CA VAL A 15 -11.73 -14.91 -7.57
C VAL A 15 -10.29 -14.41 -7.62
N ASP A 16 -9.49 -14.93 -8.56
CA ASP A 16 -8.05 -14.61 -8.67
C ASP A 16 -7.77 -13.10 -8.78
N VAL A 17 -8.59 -12.39 -9.55
CA VAL A 17 -8.48 -10.94 -9.75
C VAL A 17 -9.86 -10.34 -9.91
N VAL A 18 -10.12 -9.24 -9.20
CA VAL A 18 -11.30 -8.41 -9.46
C VAL A 18 -10.95 -7.18 -10.27
N TYR A 19 -11.75 -6.87 -11.29
CA TYR A 19 -11.55 -5.70 -12.13
C TYR A 19 -12.54 -4.59 -11.77
N LEU A 20 -12.01 -3.40 -11.50
CA LEU A 20 -12.77 -2.19 -11.21
C LEU A 20 -12.51 -1.14 -12.27
N GLN A 21 -13.55 -0.43 -12.69
CA GLN A 21 -13.48 0.68 -13.63
C GLN A 21 -13.54 2.01 -12.89
N THR A 22 -12.69 2.95 -13.32
CA THR A 22 -12.62 4.34 -12.84
C THR A 22 -12.48 5.31 -14.01
N SER A 23 -12.84 6.58 -13.80
CA SER A 23 -12.67 7.66 -14.79
C SER A 23 -11.22 8.15 -14.89
N GLU A 24 -10.44 8.00 -13.84
CA GLU A 24 -9.05 8.47 -13.74
C GLU A 24 -8.18 7.42 -13.02
N LEU A 25 -6.88 7.39 -13.33
CA LEU A 25 -5.90 6.56 -12.64
C LEU A 25 -4.75 7.43 -12.16
N ASN A 26 -4.84 7.88 -10.91
CA ASN A 26 -3.82 8.66 -10.21
C ASN A 26 -3.74 8.23 -8.74
N ASN A 27 -2.79 8.77 -7.98
CA ASN A 27 -2.59 8.42 -6.57
C ASN A 27 -3.85 8.67 -5.72
N GLN A 28 -4.60 9.75 -5.98
CA GLN A 28 -5.84 10.03 -5.25
C GLN A 28 -6.90 8.95 -5.48
N THR A 29 -7.03 8.44 -6.71
CA THR A 29 -7.89 7.30 -7.02
C THR A 29 -7.48 6.06 -6.23
N LEU A 30 -6.18 5.76 -6.16
CA LEU A 30 -5.66 4.62 -5.39
C LEU A 30 -5.93 4.79 -3.89
N PHE A 31 -5.73 5.99 -3.34
CA PHE A 31 -6.01 6.27 -1.94
C PHE A 31 -7.50 6.19 -1.60
N ALA A 32 -8.37 6.65 -2.50
CA ALA A 32 -9.81 6.51 -2.34
C ALA A 32 -10.21 5.03 -2.31
N LEU A 33 -9.70 4.22 -3.25
CA LEU A 33 -9.93 2.78 -3.32
C LEU A 33 -9.52 2.08 -2.01
N GLU A 34 -8.30 2.33 -1.54
CA GLU A 34 -7.78 1.77 -0.29
C GLU A 34 -8.63 2.20 0.92
N ARG A 35 -8.97 3.49 1.02
CA ARG A 35 -9.79 4.02 2.11
C ARG A 35 -11.18 3.36 2.16
N SER A 36 -11.79 3.13 1.01
CA SER A 36 -13.10 2.45 0.91
C SER A 36 -13.01 1.00 1.37
N MET A 37 -12.01 0.25 0.90
CA MET A 37 -11.79 -1.14 1.32
C MET A 37 -11.52 -1.23 2.83
N ARG A 38 -10.66 -0.36 3.37
CA ARG A 38 -10.37 -0.30 4.83
C ARG A 38 -11.61 0.00 5.65
N SER A 39 -12.42 0.95 5.20
CA SER A 39 -13.65 1.32 5.89
C SER A 39 -14.62 0.14 5.96
N ALA A 40 -14.73 -0.63 4.88
CA ALA A 40 -15.54 -1.85 4.84
C ALA A 40 -15.06 -2.91 5.82
N VAL A 41 -13.75 -3.22 5.78
CA VAL A 41 -13.13 -4.27 6.62
C VAL A 41 -13.16 -3.89 8.10
N LYS A 42 -12.98 -2.62 8.42
CA LYS A 42 -13.08 -2.12 9.80
C LYS A 42 -14.48 -2.33 10.41
N ILE A 43 -15.53 -2.17 9.59
CA ILE A 43 -16.92 -2.40 10.04
C ILE A 43 -17.21 -3.89 10.13
N ASN A 44 -16.77 -4.66 9.13
CA ASN A 44 -16.92 -6.11 9.09
C ASN A 44 -15.63 -6.77 8.59
N PRO A 45 -14.81 -7.35 9.49
CA PRO A 45 -13.56 -8.01 9.11
C PRO A 45 -13.74 -9.25 8.24
N MET A 46 -14.97 -9.75 8.10
CA MET A 46 -15.36 -10.86 7.23
C MET A 46 -16.27 -10.36 6.11
N VAL A 47 -16.06 -9.14 5.62
CA VAL A 47 -16.86 -8.57 4.53
C VAL A 47 -16.68 -9.39 3.26
N GLU A 48 -17.80 -9.93 2.77
CA GLU A 48 -17.85 -10.63 1.49
C GLU A 48 -17.63 -9.66 0.32
N TRP A 49 -17.00 -10.13 -0.75
CA TRP A 49 -16.72 -9.28 -1.92
C TRP A 49 -17.98 -8.61 -2.49
N SER A 50 -19.13 -9.29 -2.48
CA SER A 50 -20.40 -8.74 -2.94
C SER A 50 -20.89 -7.52 -2.14
N ALA A 51 -20.52 -7.42 -0.85
CA ALA A 51 -20.83 -6.27 -0.01
C ALA A 51 -19.79 -5.15 -0.22
N MET A 52 -18.52 -5.51 -0.39
CA MET A 52 -17.44 -4.57 -0.70
C MET A 52 -17.68 -3.85 -2.04
N LEU A 53 -18.14 -4.58 -3.06
CA LEU A 53 -18.49 -4.00 -4.37
C LEU A 53 -19.52 -2.88 -4.29
N LYS A 54 -20.52 -3.00 -3.42
CA LYS A 54 -21.54 -1.95 -3.26
C LYS A 54 -20.96 -0.67 -2.69
N LEU A 55 -20.02 -0.78 -1.75
CA LEU A 55 -19.32 0.37 -1.18
C LEU A 55 -18.40 1.01 -2.24
N LEU A 56 -17.64 0.19 -2.95
CA LEU A 56 -16.77 0.63 -4.04
C LEU A 56 -17.55 1.35 -5.15
N GLU A 57 -18.73 0.84 -5.51
CA GLU A 57 -19.60 1.47 -6.51
C GLU A 57 -20.10 2.85 -6.06
N MET A 58 -20.41 3.02 -4.78
CA MET A 58 -20.76 4.34 -4.21
C MET A 58 -19.60 5.33 -4.26
N ASP A 59 -18.36 4.83 -4.21
CA ASP A 59 -17.13 5.63 -4.31
C ASP A 59 -16.60 5.77 -5.74
N GLY A 60 -17.40 5.36 -6.75
CA GLY A 60 -17.09 5.56 -8.17
C GLY A 60 -16.32 4.43 -8.83
N PHE A 61 -16.18 3.28 -8.17
CA PHE A 61 -15.51 2.09 -8.70
C PHE A 61 -16.54 1.04 -9.14
N SER A 62 -16.78 0.93 -10.44
CA SER A 62 -17.74 -0.05 -10.98
C SER A 62 -17.06 -1.39 -11.30
N CYS A 63 -17.67 -2.51 -10.93
CA CYS A 63 -17.13 -3.84 -11.25
C CYS A 63 -17.20 -4.13 -12.77
N VAL A 64 -16.12 -4.70 -13.32
CA VAL A 64 -16.04 -5.15 -14.71
C VAL A 64 -15.86 -6.66 -14.76
N LEU A 65 -16.74 -7.36 -15.47
CA LEU A 65 -16.67 -8.82 -15.60
C LEU A 65 -15.72 -9.28 -16.72
N ASP A 66 -15.49 -8.45 -17.74
CA ASP A 66 -14.61 -8.78 -18.86
C ASP A 66 -13.78 -7.56 -19.30
N PRO A 67 -12.49 -7.46 -18.93
CA PRO A 67 -11.65 -6.30 -19.22
C PRO A 67 -11.07 -6.28 -20.65
N LYS A 68 -11.36 -7.29 -21.49
CA LYS A 68 -10.64 -7.69 -22.74
C LYS A 68 -10.35 -6.64 -23.81
N GLN A 69 -10.73 -5.38 -23.64
CA GLN A 69 -10.43 -4.29 -24.57
C GLN A 69 -9.67 -3.10 -23.95
N ASN A 70 -9.31 -3.16 -22.67
CA ASN A 70 -8.63 -2.05 -22.00
C ASN A 70 -7.31 -2.50 -21.35
N SER A 71 -6.33 -1.61 -21.32
CA SER A 71 -5.13 -1.79 -20.49
C SER A 71 -5.55 -1.87 -19.02
N VAL A 72 -5.09 -2.91 -18.33
CA VAL A 72 -5.36 -3.13 -16.91
C VAL A 72 -4.14 -2.70 -16.11
N PHE A 73 -4.33 -1.79 -15.17
CA PHE A 73 -3.36 -1.52 -14.12
C PHE A 73 -3.55 -2.55 -13.01
N ILE A 74 -2.55 -3.42 -12.79
CA ILE A 74 -2.59 -4.36 -11.67
C ILE A 74 -2.15 -3.62 -10.42
N HIS A 75 -3.05 -3.53 -9.45
CA HIS A 75 -2.76 -2.94 -8.17
C HIS A 75 -1.73 -3.82 -7.46
N SER A 76 -0.68 -3.20 -6.93
CA SER A 76 0.42 -3.93 -6.29
C SER A 76 -0.07 -4.68 -5.05
N ARG A 77 -1.06 -4.14 -4.35
CA ARG A 77 -1.63 -4.73 -3.14
C ARG A 77 -2.82 -5.66 -3.44
N PRO A 78 -2.84 -6.90 -2.95
CA PRO A 78 -4.01 -7.77 -2.99
C PRO A 78 -5.18 -7.24 -2.15
N TRP A 79 -6.41 -7.41 -2.62
CA TRP A 79 -7.59 -6.83 -1.97
C TRP A 79 -7.94 -7.51 -0.65
N ASP A 80 -7.73 -8.83 -0.57
CA ASP A 80 -8.06 -9.67 0.57
C ASP A 80 -6.96 -9.66 1.64
N GLU A 81 -5.84 -8.97 1.40
CA GLU A 81 -4.79 -8.78 2.39
C GLU A 81 -5.37 -8.18 3.69
N HIS A 82 -6.26 -7.18 3.57
CA HIS A 82 -6.94 -6.56 4.70
C HIS A 82 -7.74 -7.55 5.56
N LEU A 83 -8.16 -8.68 4.98
CA LEU A 83 -8.95 -9.71 5.65
C LEU A 83 -8.11 -10.78 6.34
N THR A 84 -6.79 -10.83 6.10
CA THR A 84 -5.94 -11.90 6.62
C THR A 84 -5.73 -11.78 8.12
N HIS A 85 -5.64 -10.55 8.64
CA HIS A 85 -5.50 -10.27 10.07
C HIS A 85 -6.23 -8.98 10.46
N PRO A 86 -7.44 -9.05 11.03
CA PRO A 86 -8.25 -7.86 11.38
C PRO A 86 -7.53 -6.82 12.25
N ASP A 87 -6.62 -7.29 13.11
CA ASP A 87 -5.87 -6.45 14.06
C ASP A 87 -4.44 -6.13 13.59
N GLN A 88 -4.00 -6.70 12.45
CA GLN A 88 -2.60 -6.60 12.00
C GLN A 88 -2.44 -6.19 10.53
N ALA A 89 -3.41 -6.39 9.67
CA ALA A 89 -3.28 -6.19 8.22
C ALA A 89 -3.57 -4.74 7.82
N GLN A 90 -2.55 -3.88 7.93
CA GLN A 90 -2.58 -2.60 7.26
C GLN A 90 -1.22 -2.38 6.60
N SER A 91 -1.07 -2.94 5.40
CA SER A 91 -0.10 -2.38 4.46
C SER A 91 -0.61 -0.99 4.07
N PHE A 92 0.24 0.00 3.82
CA PHE A 92 -0.16 1.36 3.43
C PHE A 92 0.94 2.00 2.59
N PHE A 93 0.58 3.02 1.83
CA PHE A 93 1.51 3.75 1.00
C PHE A 93 2.31 4.76 1.81
N VAL A 94 3.60 4.86 1.47
CA VAL A 94 4.54 5.84 2.00
C VAL A 94 5.31 6.48 0.85
N THR A 95 5.83 7.68 1.10
CA THR A 95 6.73 8.39 0.18
C THR A 95 8.04 8.70 0.88
N PHE A 96 9.06 9.01 0.08
CA PHE A 96 10.27 9.66 0.55
C PHE A 96 10.32 11.07 -0.03
N PRO A 97 10.78 12.06 0.76
CA PRO A 97 10.86 13.45 0.36
C PRO A 97 11.81 13.67 -0.83
N ASP A 98 11.75 14.88 -1.40
CA ASP A 98 12.62 15.32 -2.50
C ASP A 98 14.13 15.28 -2.17
N ASP A 99 14.49 15.34 -0.88
CA ASP A 99 15.88 15.33 -0.42
C ASP A 99 16.41 13.92 -0.09
N ALA A 100 15.59 12.88 -0.25
CA ALA A 100 16.02 11.50 -0.16
C ALA A 100 16.94 11.11 -1.34
N PRO A 101 17.71 10.01 -1.22
CA PRO A 101 18.51 9.49 -2.34
C PRO A 101 17.68 9.27 -3.61
N TYR A 102 18.27 9.50 -4.79
CA TYR A 102 17.54 9.54 -6.06
C TYR A 102 16.76 8.25 -6.36
N GLU A 103 17.27 7.10 -5.91
CA GLU A 103 16.64 5.79 -6.17
C GLU A 103 15.26 5.67 -5.50
N ILE A 104 15.01 6.48 -4.47
CA ILE A 104 13.80 6.38 -3.65
C ILE A 104 13.01 7.69 -3.55
N ALA A 105 13.64 8.83 -3.84
CA ALA A 105 12.97 10.13 -3.81
C ALA A 105 11.75 10.14 -4.73
N ASN A 106 10.66 10.77 -4.26
CA ASN A 106 9.41 10.94 -5.02
C ASN A 106 8.72 9.65 -5.50
N GLY A 107 9.13 8.49 -4.99
CA GLY A 107 8.45 7.23 -5.25
C GLY A 107 7.26 7.02 -4.32
N LEU A 108 6.26 6.28 -4.80
CA LEU A 108 5.20 5.73 -3.96
C LEU A 108 5.54 4.28 -3.64
N PHE A 109 5.68 3.96 -2.36
CA PHE A 109 6.08 2.64 -1.89
C PHE A 109 5.00 2.03 -1.01
N LEU A 110 4.94 0.70 -0.96
CA LEU A 110 4.03 -0.03 -0.10
C LEU A 110 4.76 -0.45 1.18
N ALA A 111 4.46 0.16 2.32
CA ALA A 111 4.85 -0.38 3.61
C ALA A 111 3.93 -1.56 3.93
N SER A 112 4.47 -2.76 4.09
CA SER A 112 3.68 -3.97 4.32
C SER A 112 4.10 -4.72 5.56
N ARG A 113 3.11 -5.20 6.33
CA ARG A 113 3.30 -6.18 7.43
C ARG A 113 3.32 -7.62 6.94
N ASN A 114 2.96 -7.85 5.68
CA ASN A 114 3.07 -9.13 4.99
C ASN A 114 4.03 -9.03 3.80
N PRO A 115 5.28 -8.58 4.01
CA PRO A 115 6.22 -8.39 2.91
C PRO A 115 6.52 -9.69 2.14
N SER A 116 6.25 -10.84 2.76
CA SER A 116 6.34 -12.18 2.15
C SER A 116 5.37 -12.43 1.00
N PHE A 117 4.29 -11.64 0.87
CA PHE A 117 3.43 -11.68 -0.32
C PHE A 117 4.13 -11.12 -1.56
N TYR A 118 5.16 -10.29 -1.37
CA TYR A 118 5.81 -9.56 -2.45
C TYR A 118 7.22 -10.07 -2.74
N SER A 119 7.97 -10.44 -1.71
CA SER A 119 9.37 -10.85 -1.85
C SER A 119 9.84 -11.73 -0.69
N LEU A 120 11.05 -12.29 -0.81
CA LEU A 120 11.69 -13.00 0.29
C LEU A 120 12.22 -12.02 1.32
N VAL A 121 11.84 -12.20 2.58
CA VAL A 121 12.09 -11.24 3.67
C VAL A 121 13.06 -11.84 4.69
N SER A 122 13.99 -11.01 5.19
CA SER A 122 14.82 -11.35 6.34
C SER A 122 14.00 -11.81 7.55
N GLU A 123 14.50 -12.83 8.25
CA GLU A 123 13.85 -13.41 9.44
C GLU A 123 13.60 -12.37 10.54
N ASN A 124 14.42 -11.32 10.62
CA ASN A 124 14.30 -10.23 11.59
C ASN A 124 13.01 -9.38 11.43
N TYR A 125 12.28 -9.57 10.33
CA TYR A 125 11.02 -8.90 10.02
C TYR A 125 9.82 -9.86 9.95
N LEU A 126 10.04 -11.16 10.14
CA LEU A 126 8.96 -12.14 10.18
C LEU A 126 8.32 -12.17 11.58
N GLY A 127 7.02 -11.87 11.67
CA GLY A 127 6.23 -12.09 12.89
C GLY A 127 6.28 -10.99 13.96
N ASP A 128 7.10 -9.95 13.79
CA ASP A 128 7.28 -8.88 14.79
C ASP A 128 6.22 -7.76 14.73
N GLY A 129 5.22 -7.86 13.84
CA GLY A 129 4.26 -6.77 13.60
C GLY A 129 4.88 -5.50 12.98
N LYS A 130 6.13 -5.61 12.52
CA LYS A 130 6.87 -4.60 11.78
C LYS A 130 6.42 -4.54 10.32
N VAL A 131 6.65 -3.40 9.69
CA VAL A 131 6.50 -3.21 8.24
C VAL A 131 7.86 -3.22 7.55
N VAL A 132 7.87 -3.66 6.30
CA VAL A 132 8.97 -3.44 5.34
C VAL A 132 8.42 -2.65 4.17
N VAL A 133 9.19 -1.69 3.67
CA VAL A 133 8.83 -0.89 2.51
C VAL A 133 9.15 -1.67 1.24
N VAL A 134 8.21 -1.68 0.29
CA VAL A 134 8.31 -2.44 -0.96
C VAL A 134 8.13 -1.47 -2.13
N ASN A 135 9.06 -1.50 -3.09
CA ASN A 135 8.95 -0.69 -4.30
C ASN A 135 8.10 -1.38 -5.40
N ASN A 136 7.93 -0.71 -6.53
CA ASN A 136 7.16 -1.23 -7.67
C ASN A 136 7.79 -2.46 -8.36
N ALA A 137 9.09 -2.69 -8.15
CA ALA A 137 9.82 -3.85 -8.64
C ALA A 137 9.81 -5.02 -7.64
N HIS A 138 9.04 -4.91 -6.55
CA HIS A 138 8.99 -5.88 -5.45
C HIS A 138 10.33 -6.07 -4.71
N GLU A 139 11.18 -5.04 -4.75
CA GLU A 139 12.39 -4.98 -3.95
C GLU A 139 12.05 -4.42 -2.57
N LEU A 140 12.68 -4.98 -1.55
CA LEU A 140 12.50 -4.59 -0.16
C LEU A 140 13.48 -3.48 0.18
N ILE A 141 12.98 -2.44 0.84
CA ILE A 141 13.74 -1.33 1.39
C ILE A 141 13.63 -1.44 2.90
N TYR A 142 14.75 -1.67 3.57
CA TYR A 142 14.88 -1.72 5.03
C TYR A 142 15.27 -0.36 5.60
N PRO A 143 14.97 -0.07 6.88
CA PRO A 143 15.28 1.22 7.51
C PRO A 143 16.77 1.58 7.55
N ASP A 144 17.64 0.57 7.59
CA ASP A 144 19.09 0.71 7.63
C ASP A 144 19.74 0.67 6.23
N ASP A 145 18.94 0.60 5.17
CA ASP A 145 19.45 0.61 3.81
C ASP A 145 20.10 1.95 3.45
N SER A 146 20.92 1.88 2.40
CA SER A 146 21.55 3.04 1.79
C SER A 146 21.38 3.01 0.28
N ALA A 147 20.95 4.14 -0.25
CA ALA A 147 20.66 4.36 -1.66
C ALA A 147 21.60 5.42 -2.24
N TRP A 148 21.80 5.36 -3.55
CA TRP A 148 22.63 6.27 -4.30
C TRP A 148 22.00 7.66 -4.38
N ILE A 149 22.82 8.70 -4.25
CA ILE A 149 22.35 10.09 -4.30
C ILE A 149 22.12 10.59 -5.73
N ASP A 150 22.76 9.97 -6.72
CA ASP A 150 22.67 10.31 -8.14
C ASP A 150 22.82 9.07 -9.05
N ASP A 151 22.39 9.24 -10.30
CA ASP A 151 22.48 8.24 -11.39
C ASP A 151 23.92 7.86 -11.77
N SER A 152 24.86 8.71 -11.34
CA SER A 152 26.29 8.58 -11.56
C SER A 152 26.94 7.66 -10.51
N HIS A 153 26.16 7.19 -9.53
CA HIS A 153 26.55 6.30 -8.44
C HIS A 153 27.79 6.81 -7.68
N THR A 154 27.79 8.09 -7.33
CA THR A 154 28.95 8.74 -6.70
C THR A 154 29.06 8.43 -5.21
N GLU A 155 27.96 8.48 -4.47
CA GLU A 155 27.88 8.29 -3.02
C GLU A 155 26.57 7.60 -2.63
N LYS A 156 26.62 6.73 -1.61
CA LYS A 156 25.43 6.20 -0.94
C LYS A 156 25.14 6.96 0.34
N LYS A 157 23.85 7.25 0.59
CA LYS A 157 23.36 7.81 1.85
C LYS A 157 22.24 6.95 2.42
N SER A 158 22.03 7.09 3.73
CA SER A 158 20.84 6.53 4.39
C SER A 158 19.58 7.00 3.66
N ILE A 159 18.60 6.12 3.56
CA ILE A 159 17.31 6.38 2.87
C ILE A 159 16.51 7.56 3.43
N GLY A 160 16.87 8.09 4.61
CA GLY A 160 16.22 9.27 5.17
C GLY A 160 14.94 8.94 5.93
N HIS A 161 14.00 9.88 5.96
CA HIS A 161 12.71 9.72 6.61
C HIS A 161 11.63 9.35 5.59
N CYS A 162 10.65 8.57 6.04
CA CYS A 162 9.45 8.26 5.30
C CYS A 162 8.33 9.23 5.69
N GLU A 163 7.47 9.54 4.73
CA GLU A 163 6.25 10.31 4.92
C GLU A 163 5.03 9.41 4.71
N LEU A 164 3.99 9.62 5.52
CA LEU A 164 2.70 8.95 5.31
C LEU A 164 1.74 9.91 4.61
N ILE A 165 0.97 9.35 3.70
CA ILE A 165 -0.08 10.10 3.02
C ILE A 165 -1.37 9.98 3.82
N ARG A 166 -1.82 11.06 4.47
CA ARG A 166 -3.03 11.05 5.31
C ARG A 166 -4.30 10.59 4.58
N ASP A 167 -4.43 10.93 3.29
CA ASP A 167 -5.67 10.75 2.51
C ASP A 167 -6.11 9.29 2.31
N GLN A 168 -5.18 8.33 2.44
CA GLN A 168 -5.47 6.90 2.28
C GLN A 168 -6.16 6.26 3.49
N PHE A 169 -6.20 6.97 4.63
CA PHE A 169 -6.71 6.45 5.89
C PHE A 169 -8.15 6.91 6.17
N CYS A 170 -8.96 6.05 6.77
CA CYS A 170 -10.36 6.36 7.05
C CYS A 170 -10.55 7.32 8.25
N CYS A 171 -9.59 7.37 9.17
CA CYS A 171 -9.65 8.21 10.37
C CYS A 171 -8.25 8.48 10.97
N GLU A 172 -8.15 9.49 11.85
CA GLU A 172 -6.90 9.87 12.52
C GLU A 172 -6.26 8.77 13.36
N GLN A 173 -7.07 7.91 13.98
CA GLN A 173 -6.55 6.79 14.77
C GLN A 173 -5.74 5.83 13.89
N GLU A 174 -6.24 5.54 12.69
CA GLU A 174 -5.57 4.65 11.73
C GLU A 174 -4.27 5.28 11.22
N TYR A 175 -4.31 6.58 10.92
CA TYR A 175 -3.13 7.35 10.54
C TYR A 175 -2.05 7.30 11.63
N SER A 176 -2.43 7.59 12.87
CA SER A 176 -1.55 7.58 14.04
C SER A 176 -0.95 6.20 14.30
N ASP A 177 -1.73 5.14 14.10
CA ASP A 177 -1.24 3.79 14.29
C ASP A 177 -0.28 3.37 13.17
N ALA A 178 -0.54 3.76 11.92
CA ALA A 178 0.40 3.55 10.81
C ALA A 178 1.75 4.26 11.05
N LEU A 179 1.73 5.51 11.54
CA LEU A 179 2.93 6.25 11.94
C LEU A 179 3.74 5.50 13.00
N LYS A 180 3.07 5.03 14.07
CA LYS A 180 3.74 4.25 15.14
C LYS A 180 4.34 2.97 14.60
N VAL A 181 3.66 2.30 13.67
CA VAL A 181 4.13 1.04 13.09
C VAL A 181 5.40 1.25 12.27
N LEU A 182 5.47 2.29 11.44
CA LEU A 182 6.70 2.65 10.73
C LEU A 182 7.85 2.96 11.69
N ALA A 183 7.60 3.81 12.69
CA ALA A 183 8.60 4.18 13.68
C ALA A 183 9.11 2.95 14.46
N ASN A 184 8.21 2.08 14.91
CA ASN A 184 8.54 0.83 15.61
C ASN A 184 9.29 -0.17 14.71
N SER A 185 9.14 -0.04 13.39
CA SER A 185 9.87 -0.85 12.42
C SER A 185 11.27 -0.30 12.12
N GLY A 186 11.62 0.86 12.66
CA GLY A 186 12.94 1.48 12.53
C GLY A 186 13.01 2.62 11.51
N TYR A 187 11.95 2.87 10.74
CA TYR A 187 11.93 3.98 9.80
C TYR A 187 11.87 5.31 10.54
N LYS A 188 12.63 6.29 10.05
CA LYS A 188 12.49 7.66 10.51
C LYS A 188 11.19 8.22 9.93
N VAL A 189 10.37 8.88 10.75
CA VAL A 189 9.12 9.53 10.33
C VAL A 189 9.05 10.92 10.94
N HIS A 190 8.41 11.88 10.28
CA HIS A 190 8.13 13.19 10.87
C HIS A 190 7.02 13.05 11.92
N LEU A 191 7.38 13.21 13.20
CA LEU A 191 6.46 13.09 14.34
C LEU A 191 5.75 14.41 14.69
N GLU A 192 5.99 15.50 13.94
CA GLU A 192 5.37 16.81 14.22
C GLU A 192 3.83 16.81 14.07
N GLU A 193 3.25 15.72 13.57
CA GLU A 193 1.80 15.55 13.38
C GLU A 193 1.10 14.77 14.50
N LEU A 194 1.80 14.44 15.59
CA LEU A 194 1.26 13.67 16.73
C LEU A 194 0.92 14.53 17.97
N VAL A 195 0.97 15.87 17.88
CA VAL A 195 0.74 16.80 19.00
C VAL A 195 -0.56 17.59 18.84
#